data_AF-A0A2K5DUI3-F1
#
_entry.id   AF-A0A2K5DUI3-F1
#
_cell.length_a   1.000
_cell.length_b   1.000
_cell.length_c   1.000
_cell.angle_alpha   90.00
_cell.angle_beta   90.00
_cell.angle_gamma   90.00
#
_symmetry.space_group_name_H-M   'P 1'
#
loop_
_entity.id
_entity.type
_entity.pdbx_description
1 polymer ?
#
loop_
_entity_poly.entity_id
_entity_poly.type
_entity_poly.pdbx_seq_one_letter_code
_entity_poly.pdbx_strand_id
1 'polypeptide(L)'
;MALASVLERPLPVNQPGFFGLGGRADLLDLGPGSPSDGLTLAVPGWGVPEEPGIEMLHGTTTLAFKFRHGVIVAADSRATAGAYIASQTVKKVIEINPYLLGTMAGGAADCSFWERLLARQCRIYELRNKERISVAAASKLLANMVYQYKGMGLSMGTMICGWDKRGPVSEVLCLKPKMGNITIMPLLRGQ
;
A
#
# COMPACT_ATOMS: atom_id res chain seq x y z
N MET A 1 -18.96 -21.26 3.28
CA MET A 1 -18.68 -21.75 4.64
C MET A 1 -17.30 -22.39 4.60
N ALA A 2 -16.43 -22.02 5.55
CA ALA A 2 -15.04 -22.46 5.72
C ALA A 2 -13.98 -21.80 4.82
N LEU A 3 -13.53 -20.60 5.20
CA LEU A 3 -12.15 -20.12 4.97
C LEU A 3 -11.77 -18.93 5.88
N ALA A 4 -12.35 -18.86 7.10
CA ALA A 4 -12.10 -17.75 8.03
C ALA A 4 -11.30 -18.15 9.29
N SER A 5 -10.89 -19.41 9.46
CA SER A 5 -10.53 -19.94 10.79
C SER A 5 -9.05 -20.33 11.00
N VAL A 6 -8.08 -19.78 10.25
CA VAL A 6 -6.66 -20.20 10.37
C VAL A 6 -5.71 -19.08 10.82
N LEU A 7 -6.21 -17.94 11.31
CA LEU A 7 -5.33 -16.80 11.65
C LEU A 7 -5.62 -16.14 13.00
N GLU A 8 -5.91 -16.95 14.02
CA GLU A 8 -5.88 -16.51 15.41
C GLU A 8 -4.79 -17.27 16.18
N ARG A 9 -3.61 -16.66 16.28
CA ARG A 9 -2.68 -16.89 17.38
C ARG A 9 -2.43 -15.54 18.06
N PRO A 10 -2.83 -15.35 19.33
CA PRO A 10 -2.54 -14.14 20.06
C PRO A 10 -1.09 -14.20 20.54
N LEU A 11 -0.31 -13.14 20.30
CA LEU A 11 0.98 -12.95 20.96
C LEU A 11 0.89 -11.77 21.93
N PRO A 12 1.51 -11.89 23.12
CA PRO A 12 1.16 -11.13 24.30
C PRO A 12 1.64 -9.67 24.24
N VAL A 13 0.76 -8.79 24.75
CA VAL A 13 0.98 -7.37 24.98
C VAL A 13 1.59 -7.15 26.37
N ASN A 14 2.63 -6.30 26.44
CA ASN A 14 3.09 -5.48 27.59
C ASN A 14 4.02 -6.10 28.66
N GLN A 15 5.27 -5.60 28.76
CA GLN A 15 5.93 -5.23 30.03
C GLN A 15 6.86 -3.99 29.83
N PRO A 16 6.93 -3.04 30.79
CA PRO A 16 7.72 -1.81 30.71
C PRO A 16 9.07 -1.87 31.45
N GLY A 17 10.08 -1.15 30.93
CA GLY A 17 11.19 -0.58 31.72
C GLY A 17 12.58 -1.19 31.48
N PHE A 18 13.51 -0.40 30.93
CA PHE A 18 14.89 -0.28 31.46
C PHE A 18 15.60 0.94 30.87
N PHE A 19 15.85 1.94 31.72
CA PHE A 19 16.65 3.14 31.47
C PHE A 19 18.12 2.80 31.77
N GLY A 20 19.09 3.22 30.94
CA GLY A 20 20.51 2.92 31.18
C GLY A 20 21.47 3.87 30.46
N LEU A 21 21.93 4.88 31.20
CA LEU A 21 23.05 5.80 30.90
C LEU A 21 24.43 5.10 31.01
N GLY A 22 25.40 5.56 30.22
CA GLY A 22 26.85 5.40 30.45
C GLY A 22 27.64 5.40 29.13
N GLY A 23 28.73 6.13 28.90
CA GLY A 23 29.53 7.01 29.74
C GLY A 23 30.69 7.58 28.89
N ARG A 24 31.16 8.77 29.28
CA ARG A 24 32.26 9.60 28.76
C ARG A 24 33.64 8.92 28.89
N ALA A 25 34.55 9.17 27.95
CA ALA A 25 35.99 9.34 28.22
C ALA A 25 36.68 10.05 27.04
N ASP A 26 37.03 11.32 27.26
CA ASP A 26 37.97 12.11 26.44
C ASP A 26 39.43 11.79 26.86
N LEU A 27 40.38 12.19 26.01
CA LEU A 27 41.71 12.75 26.34
C LEU A 27 42.95 11.84 26.30
N LEU A 28 43.91 12.24 25.43
CA LEU A 28 45.40 12.16 25.43
C LEU A 28 45.85 12.09 23.94
N ASP A 29 46.31 13.12 23.21
CA ASP A 29 47.38 14.15 23.35
C ASP A 29 48.72 13.78 22.66
N LEU A 30 49.23 14.70 21.81
CA LEU A 30 50.56 14.86 21.14
C LEU A 30 51.01 13.77 20.13
N GLY A 31 51.54 14.01 18.93
CA GLY A 31 52.11 15.18 18.23
C GLY A 31 52.63 14.75 16.83
N PRO A 32 53.36 15.60 16.07
CA PRO A 32 53.55 15.50 14.61
C PRO A 32 54.91 14.93 14.16
N GLY A 33 54.97 14.34 12.95
CA GLY A 33 56.21 14.19 12.14
C GLY A 33 56.73 12.76 11.89
N SER A 34 56.77 12.38 10.61
CA SER A 34 57.45 11.23 9.94
C SER A 34 58.92 11.01 10.36
N PRO A 35 59.64 9.89 10.08
CA PRO A 35 59.57 9.04 8.86
C PRO A 35 59.89 7.53 9.06
N SER A 36 60.10 6.82 7.93
CA SER A 36 60.78 5.52 7.71
C SER A 36 59.98 4.22 7.93
N ASP A 37 59.53 3.68 6.79
CA ASP A 37 59.81 2.32 6.29
C ASP A 37 58.60 1.43 5.98
N GLY A 38 58.47 1.12 4.68
CA GLY A 38 58.04 -0.20 4.23
C GLY A 38 56.70 -0.28 3.49
N LEU A 39 56.77 -0.23 2.16
CA LEU A 39 55.80 -0.83 1.22
C LEU A 39 54.33 -0.40 1.33
N THR A 40 54.03 0.78 0.79
CA THR A 40 52.71 1.03 0.19
C THR A 40 52.57 0.13 -1.03
N LEU A 41 51.95 -1.04 -0.87
CA LEU A 41 51.19 -1.65 -1.96
C LEU A 41 50.09 -0.64 -2.30
N ALA A 42 50.35 0.21 -3.27
CA ALA A 42 49.33 0.97 -3.96
C ALA A 42 48.43 -0.06 -4.66
N VAL A 43 47.49 -0.63 -3.91
CA VAL A 43 46.31 -1.27 -4.49
C VAL A 43 45.67 -0.14 -5.27
N PRO A 44 45.64 -0.17 -6.61
CA PRO A 44 44.84 0.80 -7.32
C PRO A 44 43.44 0.62 -6.74
N GLY A 45 42.90 1.69 -6.18
CA GLY A 45 41.51 1.74 -5.78
C GLY A 45 40.69 1.53 -7.05
N TRP A 46 40.51 0.27 -7.44
CA TRP A 46 39.45 -0.16 -8.30
C TRP A 46 38.22 0.19 -7.49
N GLY A 47 37.70 1.40 -7.75
CA GLY A 47 36.45 1.86 -7.21
C GLY A 47 35.48 0.72 -7.45
N VAL A 48 35.04 0.11 -6.36
CA VAL A 48 33.83 -0.69 -6.39
C VAL A 48 32.80 0.29 -6.97
N PRO A 49 32.26 0.06 -8.17
CA PRO A 49 31.15 0.87 -8.63
C PRO A 49 30.15 0.85 -7.49
N GLU A 50 29.64 2.01 -7.07
CA GLU A 50 28.43 1.98 -6.25
C GLU A 50 27.41 1.18 -7.06
N GLU A 51 27.20 -0.07 -6.63
CA GLU A 51 26.10 -0.91 -7.09
C GLU A 51 24.90 0.02 -7.13
N PRO A 52 24.16 0.15 -8.24
CA PRO A 52 23.00 1.01 -8.29
C PRO A 52 22.06 0.49 -7.21
N GLY A 53 22.13 1.13 -6.04
CA GLY A 53 21.36 0.77 -4.88
C GLY A 53 19.93 0.90 -5.36
N ILE A 54 19.21 -0.22 -5.38
CA ILE A 54 17.79 -0.19 -5.69
C ILE A 54 17.20 0.70 -4.61
N GLU A 55 16.97 1.97 -4.95
CA GLU A 55 16.37 2.93 -4.07
C GLU A 55 14.97 2.40 -3.84
N MET A 56 14.78 1.74 -2.70
CA MET A 56 13.50 1.11 -2.39
C MET A 56 12.50 2.25 -2.24
N LEU A 57 11.72 2.48 -3.30
CA LEU A 57 10.60 3.41 -3.25
C LEU A 57 9.69 2.95 -2.11
N HIS A 58 9.66 3.73 -1.04
CA HIS A 58 8.87 3.45 0.15
C HIS A 58 7.40 3.74 -0.18
N GLY A 59 6.74 2.75 -0.79
CA GLY A 59 5.38 2.88 -1.29
C GLY A 59 4.53 1.64 -0.99
N THR A 60 3.22 1.83 -1.05
CA THR A 60 2.26 0.73 -1.09
C THR A 60 2.18 0.20 -2.51
N THR A 61 2.28 -1.12 -2.67
CA THR A 61 2.21 -1.78 -3.98
C THR A 61 0.98 -2.66 -4.03
N THR A 62 0.01 -2.25 -4.84
CA THR A 62 -1.17 -3.04 -5.16
C THR A 62 -1.24 -3.24 -6.67
N LEU A 63 -1.56 -4.45 -7.10
CA LEU A 63 -1.80 -4.78 -8.50
C LEU A 63 -3.03 -5.68 -8.62
N ALA A 64 -3.76 -5.51 -9.70
CA ALA A 64 -4.83 -6.39 -10.09
C ALA A 64 -4.61 -6.79 -11.55
N PHE A 65 -4.87 -8.05 -11.89
CA PHE A 65 -4.83 -8.52 -13.27
C PHE A 65 -6.07 -9.33 -13.61
N LYS A 66 -6.63 -9.03 -14.77
CA LYS A 66 -7.76 -9.76 -15.34
C LYS A 66 -7.23 -10.85 -16.27
N PHE A 67 -7.75 -12.06 -16.10
CA PHE A 67 -7.46 -13.23 -16.93
C PHE A 67 -8.76 -13.94 -17.34
N ARG A 68 -8.68 -14.96 -18.20
CA ARG A 68 -9.87 -15.65 -18.73
C ARG A 68 -10.80 -16.20 -17.65
N HIS A 69 -10.26 -16.69 -16.53
CA HIS A 69 -11.04 -17.30 -15.46
C HIS A 69 -11.31 -16.34 -14.28
N GLY A 70 -10.96 -15.06 -14.38
CA GLY A 70 -11.30 -14.09 -13.33
C GLY A 70 -10.38 -12.90 -13.19
N VAL A 71 -10.29 -12.42 -11.95
CA VAL A 71 -9.40 -11.33 -11.55
C VAL A 71 -8.60 -11.81 -10.35
N ILE A 72 -7.29 -11.57 -10.36
CA ILE A 72 -6.43 -11.76 -9.21
C ILE A 72 -6.00 -10.38 -8.71
N VAL A 73 -6.07 -10.20 -7.40
CA VAL A 73 -5.64 -8.99 -6.70
C VAL A 73 -4.50 -9.38 -5.78
N ALA A 74 -3.38 -8.68 -5.90
CA ALA A 74 -2.22 -8.85 -5.03
C ALA A 74 -1.84 -7.50 -4.42
N ALA A 75 -1.47 -7.53 -3.14
CA ALA A 75 -1.08 -6.36 -2.39
C ALA A 75 0.01 -6.73 -1.39
N ASP A 76 0.91 -5.78 -1.11
CA ASP A 76 1.83 -5.88 0.01
C ASP A 76 1.11 -5.60 1.35
N SER A 77 1.71 -5.99 2.47
CA SER A 77 1.12 -5.83 3.81
C SER A 77 1.82 -4.78 4.67
N ARG A 78 2.86 -4.11 4.14
CA ARG A 78 3.68 -3.14 4.87
C ARG A 78 3.00 -1.76 4.87
N ALA A 79 2.85 -1.17 6.05
CA ALA A 79 2.44 0.22 6.21
C ALA A 79 3.55 1.02 6.90
N THR A 80 3.85 2.19 6.35
CA THR A 80 4.91 3.10 6.84
C THR A 80 4.31 4.44 7.24
N ALA A 81 4.94 5.09 8.23
CA ALA A 81 4.68 6.46 8.65
C ALA A 81 5.98 7.25 8.48
N GLY A 82 6.21 7.77 7.26
CA GLY A 82 7.51 8.30 6.87
C GLY A 82 8.56 7.19 6.75
N ALA A 83 9.70 7.36 7.42
CA ALA A 83 10.77 6.36 7.46
C ALA A 83 10.48 5.18 8.42
N TYR A 84 9.47 5.29 9.29
CA TYR A 84 9.15 4.27 10.27
C TYR A 84 8.15 3.25 9.72
N ILE A 85 8.42 1.95 9.90
CA ILE A 85 7.47 0.88 9.57
C ILE A 85 6.48 0.75 10.71
N ALA A 86 5.25 1.23 10.50
CA ALA A 86 4.19 1.18 11.49
C ALA A 86 3.66 -0.25 11.70
N SER A 87 3.48 -0.99 10.60
CA SER A 87 3.01 -2.38 10.66
C SER A 87 3.42 -3.16 9.40
N GLN A 88 3.57 -4.47 9.53
CA GLN A 88 3.87 -5.38 8.42
C GLN A 88 2.71 -6.31 8.07
N THR A 89 1.57 -6.18 8.76
CA THR A 89 0.42 -7.10 8.65
C THR A 89 -0.87 -6.37 8.27
N VAL A 90 -0.77 -5.23 7.59
CA VAL A 90 -1.95 -4.47 7.16
C VAL A 90 -2.63 -5.16 5.99
N LYS A 91 -3.94 -5.37 6.11
CA LYS A 91 -4.77 -5.88 5.02
C LYS A 91 -5.11 -4.74 4.07
N LYS A 92 -4.40 -4.65 2.95
CA LYS A 92 -4.66 -3.64 1.92
C LYS A 92 -5.71 -4.05 0.90
N VAL A 93 -6.11 -5.32 0.90
CA VAL A 93 -7.30 -5.77 0.17
C VAL A 93 -8.47 -5.71 1.14
N ILE A 94 -9.48 -4.93 0.77
CA ILE A 94 -10.68 -4.72 1.57
C ILE A 94 -11.83 -5.44 0.89
N GLU A 95 -12.56 -6.22 1.66
CA GLU A 95 -13.75 -6.92 1.21
C GLU A 95 -14.94 -5.95 1.29
N ILE A 96 -15.37 -5.43 0.14
CA ILE A 96 -16.52 -4.52 0.06
C ILE A 96 -17.81 -5.32 0.20
N ASN A 97 -17.92 -6.40 -0.58
CA ASN A 97 -19.02 -7.36 -0.58
C ASN A 97 -18.47 -8.74 -0.90
N PRO A 98 -19.23 -9.84 -0.71
CA PRO A 98 -18.79 -11.18 -1.10
C PRO A 98 -18.41 -11.37 -2.58
N TYR A 99 -18.70 -10.38 -3.44
CA TYR A 99 -18.42 -10.38 -4.88
C TYR A 99 -17.61 -9.16 -5.35
N LEU A 100 -17.27 -8.22 -4.45
CA LEU A 100 -16.50 -7.01 -4.76
C LEU A 100 -15.32 -6.87 -3.80
N LEU A 101 -14.14 -6.65 -4.37
CA LEU A 101 -12.90 -6.37 -3.64
C LEU A 101 -12.42 -4.96 -3.98
N GLY A 102 -11.96 -4.26 -2.94
CA GLY A 102 -11.28 -2.97 -3.02
C GLY A 102 -9.79 -3.12 -2.67
N THR A 103 -8.98 -2.16 -3.11
CA THR A 103 -7.56 -2.09 -2.72
C THR A 103 -7.22 -0.75 -2.11
N MET A 104 -6.41 -0.75 -1.07
CA MET A 104 -5.95 0.45 -0.42
C MET A 104 -4.62 0.92 -1.02
N ALA A 105 -4.61 2.09 -1.65
CA ALA A 105 -3.40 2.85 -1.97
C ALA A 105 -3.58 4.34 -1.65
N GLY A 106 -2.57 4.96 -1.04
CA GLY A 106 -2.66 6.34 -0.55
C GLY A 106 -3.07 6.40 0.93
N GLY A 107 -3.97 7.32 1.28
CA GLY A 107 -4.45 7.51 2.64
C GLY A 107 -5.21 6.28 3.14
N ALA A 108 -4.65 5.57 4.13
CA ALA A 108 -5.24 4.34 4.64
C ALA A 108 -6.65 4.56 5.25
N ALA A 109 -6.83 5.69 5.93
CA ALA A 109 -8.11 6.08 6.51
C ALA A 109 -9.16 6.40 5.43
N ASP A 110 -8.76 7.18 4.40
CA ASP A 110 -9.64 7.54 3.29
C ASP A 110 -10.15 6.30 2.57
N CYS A 111 -9.26 5.40 2.15
CA CYS A 111 -9.61 4.16 1.46
C CYS A 111 -10.61 3.33 2.29
N SER A 112 -10.27 3.07 3.56
CA SER A 112 -11.10 2.24 4.44
C SER A 112 -12.48 2.84 4.67
N PHE A 113 -12.57 4.16 4.84
CA PHE A 113 -13.83 4.84 5.10
C PHE A 113 -14.76 4.81 3.88
N TRP A 114 -14.25 5.24 2.73
CA TRP A 114 -15.05 5.35 1.51
C TRP A 114 -15.44 4.00 0.92
N GLU A 115 -14.58 2.99 1.02
CA GLU A 115 -14.93 1.63 0.59
C GLU A 115 -16.01 1.01 1.48
N ARG A 116 -15.97 1.27 2.80
CA ARG A 116 -17.05 0.86 3.71
C ARG A 116 -18.35 1.61 3.43
N LEU A 117 -18.28 2.88 3.05
CA LEU A 117 -19.46 3.64 2.62
C LEU A 117 -20.02 3.08 1.30
N LEU A 118 -19.15 2.73 0.36
CA LEU A 118 -19.52 2.08 -0.89
C LEU A 118 -20.22 0.73 -0.63
N ALA A 119 -19.72 -0.09 0.30
CA ALA A 119 -20.35 -1.35 0.69
C ALA A 119 -21.81 -1.13 1.14
N ARG A 120 -22.04 -0.12 1.99
CA ARG A 120 -23.39 0.27 2.43
C ARG A 120 -24.27 0.66 1.24
N GLN A 121 -23.76 1.48 0.33
CA GLN A 121 -24.53 1.94 -0.82
C GLN A 121 -24.86 0.80 -1.78
N CYS A 122 -23.92 -0.11 -2.02
CA CYS A 122 -24.13 -1.32 -2.81
C CYS A 122 -25.21 -2.20 -2.18
N ARG A 123 -25.23 -2.33 -0.85
CA ARG A 123 -26.26 -3.09 -0.15
C ARG A 123 -27.65 -2.46 -0.27
N ILE A 124 -27.76 -1.14 -0.17
CA ILE A 124 -29.04 -0.43 -0.36
C ILE A 124 -29.54 -0.62 -1.79
N TYR A 125 -28.66 -0.52 -2.79
CA TYR A 125 -28.99 -0.75 -4.19
C TYR A 125 -29.56 -2.17 -4.40
N GLU A 126 -28.89 -3.17 -3.82
CA GLU A 126 -29.31 -4.58 -3.91
C GLU A 126 -30.70 -4.80 -3.32
N LEU A 127 -31.03 -4.16 -2.19
CA LEU A 127 -32.33 -4.28 -1.55
C LEU A 127 -33.46 -3.59 -2.34
N ARG A 128 -33.17 -2.44 -2.97
CA ARG A 128 -34.16 -1.68 -3.75
C ARG A 128 -34.51 -2.36 -5.06
N ASN A 129 -33.50 -2.83 -5.78
CA ASN A 129 -33.67 -3.37 -7.13
C ASN A 129 -33.79 -4.90 -7.15
N LYS A 130 -33.54 -5.57 -6.01
CA LYS A 130 -33.44 -7.03 -5.89
C LYS A 130 -32.40 -7.64 -6.84
N GLU A 131 -31.40 -6.85 -7.22
CA GLU A 131 -30.34 -7.21 -8.16
C GLU A 131 -29.00 -6.68 -7.66
N ARG A 132 -27.93 -7.47 -7.87
CA ARG A 132 -26.57 -7.07 -7.51
C ARG A 132 -26.09 -5.90 -8.37
N ILE A 133 -25.30 -5.02 -7.77
CA ILE A 133 -24.69 -3.89 -8.50
C ILE A 133 -23.59 -4.39 -9.44
N SER A 134 -23.47 -3.77 -10.62
CA SER A 134 -22.34 -4.01 -11.52
C SER A 134 -21.07 -3.31 -11.02
N VAL A 135 -19.91 -3.83 -11.40
CA VAL A 135 -18.60 -3.25 -11.03
C VAL A 135 -18.49 -1.80 -11.54
N ALA A 136 -18.93 -1.55 -12.77
CA ALA A 136 -18.93 -0.22 -13.40
C ALA A 136 -19.88 0.77 -12.70
N ALA A 137 -21.01 0.30 -12.15
CA ALA A 137 -21.89 1.17 -11.38
C ALA A 137 -21.30 1.47 -10.00
N ALA A 138 -20.70 0.47 -9.34
CA ALA A 138 -20.04 0.66 -8.05
C ALA A 138 -18.84 1.64 -8.13
N SER A 139 -17.99 1.49 -9.15
CA SER A 139 -16.87 2.41 -9.39
C SER A 139 -17.34 3.83 -9.68
N LYS A 140 -18.43 3.99 -10.45
CA LYS A 140 -18.99 5.30 -10.77
C LYS A 140 -19.63 5.97 -9.55
N LEU A 141 -20.30 5.20 -8.70
CA LEU A 141 -20.82 5.70 -7.42
C LEU A 141 -19.68 6.20 -6.52
N LEU A 142 -18.62 5.41 -6.38
CA LEU A 142 -17.45 5.81 -5.60
C LEU A 142 -16.79 7.08 -6.17
N ALA A 143 -16.58 7.12 -7.49
CA ALA A 143 -16.05 8.29 -8.17
C ALA A 143 -16.90 9.54 -7.92
N ASN A 144 -18.23 9.43 -7.99
CA ASN A 144 -19.13 10.56 -7.76
C ASN A 144 -19.10 11.03 -6.29
N MET A 145 -19.06 10.11 -5.32
CA MET A 145 -18.93 10.45 -3.89
C MET A 145 -17.62 11.20 -3.63
N VAL A 146 -16.51 10.67 -4.12
CA VAL A 146 -15.18 11.23 -3.92
C VAL A 146 -15.00 12.56 -4.68
N TYR A 147 -15.65 12.71 -5.84
CA TYR A 147 -15.59 13.95 -6.63
C TYR A 147 -16.07 15.18 -5.88
N GLN A 148 -17.06 15.02 -4.98
CA GLN A 148 -17.57 16.12 -4.15
C GLN A 148 -16.50 16.69 -3.20
N TYR A 149 -15.46 15.91 -2.91
CA TYR A 149 -14.36 16.27 -2.02
C TYR A 149 -13.07 16.62 -2.77
N LYS A 150 -13.16 16.84 -4.08
CA LYS A 150 -12.04 17.29 -4.91
C LYS A 150 -11.49 18.62 -4.38
N GLY A 151 -10.18 18.66 -4.11
CA GLY A 151 -9.49 19.84 -3.60
C GLY A 151 -9.44 19.96 -2.07
N MET A 152 -10.09 19.07 -1.32
CA MET A 152 -10.05 19.05 0.16
C MET A 152 -8.92 18.18 0.74
N GLY A 153 -7.93 17.80 -0.08
CA GLY A 153 -6.78 17.02 0.38
C GLY A 153 -6.99 15.50 0.50
N LEU A 154 -8.08 14.94 -0.04
CA LEU A 154 -8.27 13.49 -0.10
C LEU A 154 -7.20 12.82 -0.97
N SER A 155 -6.63 11.71 -0.49
CA SER A 155 -5.64 10.94 -1.22
C SER A 155 -6.04 9.46 -1.25
N MET A 156 -6.61 9.01 -2.35
CA MET A 156 -7.05 7.62 -2.51
C MET A 156 -6.78 7.11 -3.91
N GLY A 157 -6.09 5.98 -4.00
CA GLY A 157 -6.11 5.09 -5.14
C GLY A 157 -6.72 3.77 -4.71
N THR A 158 -7.83 3.37 -5.34
CA THR A 158 -8.44 2.07 -5.09
C THR A 158 -8.82 1.39 -6.40
N MET A 159 -8.64 0.08 -6.45
CA MET A 159 -9.07 -0.75 -7.56
C MET A 159 -10.31 -1.50 -7.11
N ILE A 160 -11.41 -1.29 -7.82
CA ILE A 160 -12.65 -2.02 -7.60
C ILE A 160 -12.64 -3.22 -8.55
N CYS A 161 -12.52 -4.40 -7.96
CA CYS A 161 -12.46 -5.67 -8.66
C CYS A 161 -13.71 -6.48 -8.34
N GLY A 162 -14.28 -7.12 -9.36
CA GLY A 162 -15.42 -8.00 -9.14
C GLY A 162 -15.79 -8.80 -10.37
N TRP A 163 -16.81 -9.63 -10.19
CA TRP A 163 -17.39 -10.40 -11.27
C TRP A 163 -18.78 -9.85 -11.60
N ASP A 164 -18.97 -9.43 -12.86
CA ASP A 164 -20.25 -8.93 -13.36
C ASP A 164 -20.86 -9.93 -14.37
N LYS A 165 -22.12 -9.72 -14.75
CA LYS A 165 -22.81 -10.52 -15.78
C LYS A 165 -22.07 -10.52 -17.13
N ARG A 166 -21.31 -9.45 -17.40
CA ARG A 166 -20.49 -9.28 -18.61
C ARG A 166 -19.10 -9.93 -18.50
N GLY A 167 -18.83 -10.66 -17.42
CA GLY A 167 -17.56 -11.35 -17.14
C GLY A 167 -16.74 -10.66 -16.04
N PRO A 168 -15.46 -11.04 -15.88
CA PRO A 168 -14.59 -10.41 -14.89
C PRO A 168 -14.30 -8.97 -15.26
N VAL A 169 -14.49 -8.05 -14.32
CA VAL A 169 -14.25 -6.61 -14.52
C VAL A 169 -13.42 -6.09 -13.35
N SER A 170 -12.34 -5.39 -13.68
CA SER A 170 -11.49 -4.68 -12.72
C SER A 170 -11.33 -3.25 -13.21
N GLU A 171 -11.79 -2.30 -12.42
CA GLU A 171 -11.69 -0.87 -12.71
C GLU A 171 -10.79 -0.20 -11.67
N VAL A 172 -9.84 0.59 -12.18
CA VAL A 172 -8.92 1.35 -11.37
C VAL A 172 -9.49 2.75 -11.19
N LEU A 173 -9.70 3.14 -9.94
CA LEU A 173 -10.04 4.51 -9.56
C LEU A 173 -8.82 5.16 -8.90
N CYS A 174 -8.19 6.10 -9.60
CA CYS A 174 -7.12 6.90 -9.01
C CYS A 174 -7.62 8.33 -8.79
N LEU A 175 -7.73 8.76 -7.53
CA LEU A 175 -7.88 10.15 -7.15
C LEU A 175 -6.51 10.69 -6.71
N LYS A 176 -5.86 11.45 -7.59
CA LYS A 176 -4.67 12.22 -7.21
C LYS A 176 -5.08 13.61 -6.67
N PRO A 177 -4.77 13.95 -5.41
CA PRO A 177 -5.12 15.24 -4.82
C PRO A 177 -4.56 16.44 -5.60
N LYS A 178 -3.37 16.30 -6.20
CA LYS A 178 -2.70 17.38 -6.95
C LYS A 178 -3.18 17.57 -8.40
N MET A 179 -3.85 16.58 -9.00
CA MET A 179 -4.25 16.65 -10.41
C MET A 179 -5.74 16.85 -10.62
N GLY A 180 -6.57 16.75 -9.57
CA GLY A 180 -8.01 17.03 -9.63
C GLY A 180 -8.82 16.14 -10.61
N ASN A 181 -8.18 15.30 -11.40
CA ASN A 181 -8.84 14.45 -12.37
C ASN A 181 -9.10 13.09 -11.73
N ILE A 182 -10.36 12.71 -11.68
CA ILE A 182 -10.76 11.34 -11.39
C ILE A 182 -10.73 10.59 -12.71
N THR A 183 -9.76 9.70 -12.85
CA THR A 183 -9.69 8.81 -14.00
C THR A 183 -10.16 7.44 -13.56
N ILE A 184 -11.30 7.01 -14.10
CA ILE A 184 -11.72 5.62 -14.06
C ILE A 184 -11.04 4.97 -15.27
N MET A 185 -10.03 4.15 -15.04
CA MET A 185 -9.37 3.40 -16.10
C MET A 185 -9.79 1.94 -16.01
N PRO A 186 -10.33 1.34 -17.08
CA PRO A 186 -10.43 -0.10 -17.12
C PRO A 186 -9.00 -0.66 -17.12
N LEU A 187 -8.76 -1.71 -16.34
CA LEU A 187 -7.46 -2.37 -16.36
C LEU A 187 -7.16 -2.89 -17.78
N LEU A 188 -5.94 -2.63 -18.28
CA LEU A 188 -5.50 -3.09 -19.59
C LEU A 188 -5.74 -4.60 -19.72
N ARG A 189 -6.43 -5.02 -20.79
CA ARG A 189 -6.58 -6.43 -21.12
C ARG A 189 -5.21 -6.94 -21.55
N GLY A 190 -4.55 -7.74 -20.72
CA GLY A 190 -3.46 -8.60 -21.20
C GLY A 190 -4.04 -9.50 -22.29
N GLN A 191 -3.55 -9.34 -23.51
CA GLN A 191 -3.85 -10.26 -24.61
C GLN A 191 -3.08 -11.56 -24.42
#